data_AF-A0A1F2ZXI8-F1
#
_entry.id   AF-A0A1F2ZXI8-F1
#
_cell.length_a   1.000
_cell.length_b   1.000
_cell.length_c   1.000
_cell.angle_alpha   90.00
_cell.angle_beta   90.00
_cell.angle_gamma   90.00
#
_symmetry.space_group_name_H-M   'P 1'
#
loop_
_entity.id
_entity.type
_entity.pdbx_description
1 polymer ?
#
loop_
_entity_poly.entity_id
_entity_poly.type
_entity_poly.pdbx_seq_one_letter_code
_entity_poly.pdbx_strand_id
1 'polypeptide(L)'
;MYGSRGSGMKALICLVAFTMAAPVAAQAPRSTVDMPASAGVPEFRDPKTGQIWTPLNVGLVPGPNTPADRAFDPLGQAARIDGVVVQRPKITPLGAVPITAGPTVPIVNIGDAMLRAVPEQRWQVVLYLDNNSARTVVPMLHCRFTNAGKPVEETRVLLPRVGAGLRVGLTIYGPKTDLFVDRATCRVESP
;
A
#
# COMPACT_ATOMS: atom_id res chain seq x y z
N MET A 1 4.86 -76.93 -12.68
CA MET A 1 3.65 -77.75 -12.41
C MET A 1 2.42 -76.88 -12.58
N TYR A 2 1.40 -77.44 -13.26
CA TYR A 2 -0.04 -77.15 -13.27
C TYR A 2 -0.56 -76.01 -12.37
N GLY A 3 -1.56 -75.21 -12.72
CA GLY A 3 -2.65 -75.44 -13.67
C GLY A 3 -3.82 -74.50 -13.29
N SER A 4 -4.65 -74.25 -14.29
CA SER A 4 -5.77 -73.29 -14.36
C SER A 4 -7.06 -73.76 -13.66
N ARG A 5 -8.04 -72.83 -13.60
CA ARG A 5 -9.51 -72.94 -13.36
C ARG A 5 -9.98 -72.56 -11.94
N GLY A 6 -11.05 -71.80 -11.76
CA GLY A 6 -12.00 -71.21 -12.69
C GLY A 6 -13.28 -70.73 -11.97
N SER A 7 -13.83 -69.62 -12.47
CA SER A 7 -15.25 -69.29 -12.71
C SER A 7 -16.33 -69.56 -11.64
N GLY A 8 -17.14 -68.53 -11.31
CA GLY A 8 -18.42 -68.73 -10.61
C GLY A 8 -19.13 -67.46 -10.12
N MET A 9 -19.75 -66.73 -11.05
CA MET A 9 -20.59 -65.54 -10.90
C MET A 9 -21.74 -65.65 -9.87
N LYS A 10 -22.04 -64.57 -9.13
CA LYS A 10 -23.40 -64.13 -8.76
C LYS A 10 -23.41 -62.66 -8.31
N ALA A 11 -24.21 -61.87 -9.00
CA ALA A 11 -24.42 -60.44 -8.82
C ALA A 11 -25.20 -60.12 -7.54
N LEU A 12 -24.99 -58.92 -6.99
CA LEU A 12 -26.09 -58.11 -6.48
C LEU A 12 -25.78 -56.61 -6.67
N ILE A 13 -26.64 -55.98 -7.45
CA ILE A 13 -26.69 -54.56 -7.77
C ILE A 13 -27.39 -53.85 -6.60
N CYS A 14 -26.75 -52.85 -6.01
CA CYS A 14 -27.43 -51.85 -5.19
C CYS A 14 -27.05 -50.46 -5.69
N LEU A 15 -27.92 -49.90 -6.55
CA LEU A 15 -27.94 -48.47 -6.87
C LEU A 15 -28.39 -47.70 -5.61
N VAL A 16 -27.51 -46.87 -5.06
CA VAL A 16 -27.90 -45.82 -4.11
C VAL A 16 -28.01 -44.52 -4.92
N ALA A 17 -29.24 -44.07 -5.13
CA ALA A 17 -29.53 -42.77 -5.71
C ALA A 17 -29.18 -41.67 -4.69
N PHE A 18 -28.10 -40.94 -4.94
CA PHE A 18 -27.82 -39.68 -4.24
C PHE A 18 -28.43 -38.52 -5.04
N THR A 19 -29.57 -38.02 -4.58
CA THR A 19 -30.13 -36.74 -5.03
C THR A 19 -29.31 -35.61 -4.40
N MET A 20 -28.50 -34.91 -5.19
CA MET A 20 -27.88 -33.65 -4.75
C MET A 20 -28.91 -32.51 -4.84
N ALA A 21 -29.36 -32.03 -3.68
CA ALA A 21 -30.09 -30.78 -3.57
C ALA A 21 -29.12 -29.59 -3.72
N ALA A 22 -29.44 -28.65 -4.61
CA ALA A 22 -28.67 -27.42 -4.76
C ALA A 22 -28.83 -26.51 -3.53
N PRO A 23 -27.79 -25.77 -3.10
CA PRO A 23 -27.94 -24.79 -2.04
C PRO A 23 -28.66 -23.56 -2.59
N VAL A 24 -29.88 -23.31 -2.10
CA VAL A 24 -30.56 -22.02 -2.26
C VAL A 24 -29.77 -20.99 -1.45
N ALA A 25 -29.11 -20.07 -2.15
CA ALA A 25 -28.51 -18.90 -1.52
C ALA A 25 -29.63 -18.03 -0.92
N ALA A 26 -29.67 -17.95 0.41
CA ALA A 26 -30.58 -17.08 1.14
C ALA A 26 -30.30 -15.61 0.73
N GLN A 27 -31.25 -14.98 0.04
CA GLN A 27 -31.26 -13.54 -0.17
C GLN A 27 -31.43 -12.87 1.20
N ALA A 28 -30.38 -12.19 1.66
CA ALA A 28 -30.47 -11.30 2.80
C ALA A 28 -31.57 -10.25 2.53
N PRO A 29 -32.46 -9.97 3.50
CA PRO A 29 -33.47 -8.94 3.34
C PRO A 29 -32.77 -7.59 3.17
N ARG A 30 -32.86 -7.02 1.96
CA ARG A 30 -32.53 -5.62 1.74
C ARG A 30 -33.61 -4.83 2.48
N SER A 31 -33.22 -4.07 3.50
CA SER A 31 -34.07 -3.04 4.09
C SER A 31 -34.36 -1.99 3.01
N THR A 32 -35.43 -2.17 2.25
CA THR A 32 -36.05 -1.10 1.48
C THR A 32 -36.87 -0.28 2.45
N VAL A 33 -36.36 0.89 2.83
CA VAL A 33 -37.22 1.91 3.44
C VAL A 33 -38.14 2.39 2.33
N ASP A 34 -39.40 1.96 2.36
CA ASP A 34 -40.46 2.59 1.58
C ASP A 34 -40.65 4.01 2.12
N MET A 35 -39.98 4.98 1.50
CA MET A 35 -40.30 6.38 1.72
C MET A 35 -41.61 6.69 0.99
N PRO A 36 -42.65 7.17 1.68
CA PRO A 36 -43.84 7.67 0.99
C PRO A 36 -43.41 8.81 0.06
N ALA A 37 -43.77 8.70 -1.22
CA ALA A 37 -43.46 9.69 -2.23
C ALA A 37 -44.14 11.02 -1.86
N SER A 38 -43.37 11.92 -1.25
CA SER A 38 -43.70 13.33 -1.10
C SER A 38 -43.02 14.13 -2.21
N ALA A 39 -43.72 15.15 -2.70
CA ALA A 39 -43.46 15.91 -3.92
C ALA A 39 -41.99 16.33 -4.13
N GLY A 40 -41.52 16.14 -5.38
CA GLY A 40 -40.24 16.64 -5.88
C GLY A 40 -39.15 15.57 -5.87
N VAL A 41 -38.81 15.04 -7.03
CA VAL A 41 -37.60 14.22 -7.20
C VAL A 41 -36.41 15.03 -6.67
N PRO A 42 -35.48 14.47 -5.87
CA PRO A 42 -34.29 15.20 -5.44
C PRO A 42 -33.45 15.60 -6.66
N GLU A 43 -33.48 16.88 -6.99
CA GLU A 43 -32.71 17.47 -8.08
C GLU A 43 -31.46 18.14 -7.51
N PHE A 44 -30.27 17.68 -7.92
CA PHE A 44 -29.01 18.32 -7.59
C PHE A 44 -28.51 19.10 -8.80
N ARG A 45 -28.44 20.42 -8.69
CA ARG A 45 -27.88 21.26 -9.75
C ARG A 45 -26.38 21.42 -9.55
N ASP A 46 -25.58 20.96 -10.51
CA ASP A 46 -24.13 21.15 -10.50
C ASP A 46 -23.81 22.65 -10.70
N PRO A 47 -23.13 23.31 -9.74
CA PRO A 47 -22.79 24.73 -9.83
C PRO A 47 -21.76 25.05 -10.92
N LYS A 48 -21.00 24.06 -11.43
CA LYS A 48 -20.00 24.28 -12.48
C LYS A 48 -20.59 24.22 -13.89
N THR A 49 -21.55 23.32 -14.12
CA THR A 49 -22.11 23.05 -15.45
C THR A 49 -23.55 23.52 -15.61
N GLY A 50 -24.22 23.83 -14.50
CA GLY A 50 -25.65 24.16 -14.47
C GLY A 50 -26.57 22.96 -14.71
N GLN A 51 -25.99 21.75 -14.87
CA GLN A 51 -26.71 20.50 -15.14
C GLN A 51 -27.52 20.08 -13.92
N ILE A 52 -28.77 19.67 -14.16
CA ILE A 52 -29.66 19.15 -13.12
C ILE A 52 -29.58 17.62 -13.12
N TRP A 53 -29.10 17.10 -12.01
CA TRP A 53 -28.99 15.68 -11.75
C TRP A 53 -30.21 15.19 -10.99
N THR A 54 -30.85 14.17 -11.54
CA THR A 54 -31.96 13.44 -10.96
C THR A 54 -31.53 11.98 -10.78
N PRO A 55 -32.19 11.20 -9.90
CA PRO A 55 -31.95 9.75 -9.80
C PRO A 55 -32.13 9.01 -11.14
N LEU A 56 -32.85 9.61 -12.09
CA LEU A 56 -33.12 9.06 -13.41
C LEU A 56 -32.02 9.38 -14.44
N ASN A 57 -31.14 10.36 -14.22
CA ASN A 57 -30.12 10.77 -15.19
C ASN A 57 -28.68 10.77 -14.62
N VAL A 58 -28.53 10.64 -13.30
CA VAL A 58 -27.23 10.49 -12.64
C VAL A 58 -26.54 9.23 -13.16
N GLY A 59 -25.32 9.38 -13.69
CA GLY A 59 -24.58 8.28 -14.30
C GLY A 59 -25.03 7.88 -15.73
N LEU A 60 -26.02 8.56 -16.32
CA LEU A 60 -26.49 8.30 -17.69
C LEU A 60 -25.94 9.27 -18.74
N VAL A 61 -25.06 10.21 -18.39
CA VAL A 61 -24.43 11.07 -19.41
C VAL A 61 -23.69 10.19 -20.42
N PRO A 62 -24.09 10.21 -21.70
CA PRO A 62 -23.38 9.47 -22.73
C PRO A 62 -22.12 10.25 -23.10
N GLY A 63 -21.01 9.71 -22.65
CA GLY A 63 -19.67 10.07 -23.08
C GLY A 63 -18.76 9.05 -22.43
N PRO A 64 -17.87 8.37 -23.17
CA PRO A 64 -16.90 7.52 -22.51
C PRO A 64 -16.14 8.44 -21.54
N ASN A 65 -16.22 8.18 -20.23
CA ASN A 65 -15.28 8.77 -19.26
C ASN A 65 -13.91 8.60 -19.91
N THR A 66 -13.32 9.69 -20.38
CA THR A 66 -12.14 9.55 -21.21
C THR A 66 -11.07 8.92 -20.31
N PRO A 67 -10.09 8.19 -20.85
CA PRO A 67 -8.97 7.75 -20.05
C PRO A 67 -8.32 8.89 -19.25
N ALA A 68 -8.41 10.13 -19.75
CA ALA A 68 -7.97 11.34 -19.05
C ALA A 68 -8.88 11.71 -17.86
N ASP A 69 -10.21 11.61 -17.99
CA ASP A 69 -11.14 11.89 -16.88
C ASP A 69 -11.08 10.84 -15.76
N ARG A 70 -10.61 9.63 -16.08
CA ARG A 70 -10.35 8.55 -15.12
C ARG A 70 -8.91 8.54 -14.61
N ALA A 71 -8.02 9.34 -15.18
CA ALA A 71 -6.64 9.36 -14.76
C ALA A 71 -6.55 10.07 -13.42
N PHE A 72 -5.84 9.45 -12.49
CA PHE A 72 -5.41 10.14 -11.28
C PHE A 72 -4.51 11.32 -11.68
N ASP A 73 -4.88 12.55 -11.30
CA ASP A 73 -4.02 13.72 -11.43
C ASP A 73 -3.15 13.88 -10.18
N PRO A 74 -1.86 13.51 -10.21
CA PRO A 74 -0.97 13.67 -9.08
C PRO A 74 -0.75 15.15 -8.73
N LEU A 75 -0.88 16.09 -9.68
CA LEU A 75 -0.62 17.52 -9.43
C LEU A 75 -1.75 18.20 -8.66
N GLY A 76 -2.96 17.69 -8.80
CA GLY A 76 -4.18 18.13 -8.11
C GLY A 76 -4.23 17.75 -6.63
N GLN A 77 -3.34 16.88 -6.16
CA GLN A 77 -3.27 16.52 -4.73
C GLN A 77 -2.83 17.73 -3.88
N ALA A 78 -3.72 18.17 -2.99
CA ALA A 78 -3.46 19.23 -2.01
C ALA A 78 -3.33 18.70 -0.57
N ALA A 79 -3.72 17.45 -0.31
CA ALA A 79 -3.67 16.86 1.02
C ALA A 79 -2.23 16.63 1.46
N ARG A 80 -1.93 17.11 2.68
CA ARG A 80 -0.65 16.94 3.39
C ARG A 80 -0.95 16.43 4.80
N ILE A 81 -0.05 15.62 5.33
CA ILE A 81 -0.01 15.29 6.76
C ILE A 81 0.78 16.38 7.47
N ASP A 82 0.12 17.08 8.38
CA ASP A 82 0.74 18.14 9.17
C ASP A 82 1.61 17.58 10.29
N GLY A 83 2.70 18.29 10.58
CA GLY A 83 3.68 17.89 11.59
C GLY A 83 4.75 16.93 11.06
N VAL A 84 5.57 16.43 12.01
CA VAL A 84 6.66 15.49 11.73
C VAL A 84 6.36 14.17 12.42
N VAL A 85 6.23 13.11 11.64
CA VAL A 85 6.02 11.75 12.15
C VAL A 85 7.33 11.21 12.71
N VAL A 86 7.34 10.71 13.94
CA VAL A 86 8.54 10.09 14.52
C VAL A 86 8.46 8.57 14.42
N GLN A 87 9.52 7.94 13.89
CA GLN A 87 9.63 6.49 13.76
C GLN A 87 10.89 5.95 14.41
N ARG A 88 10.78 4.72 14.94
CA ARG A 88 11.90 3.95 15.52
C ARG A 88 11.98 2.58 14.84
N PRO A 89 12.41 2.52 13.58
CA PRO A 89 12.44 1.27 12.83
C PRO A 89 13.50 0.32 13.38
N LYS A 90 13.29 -0.98 13.12
CA LYS A 90 14.33 -1.98 13.33
C LYS A 90 15.36 -1.89 12.20
N ILE A 91 16.61 -2.17 12.54
CA ILE A 91 17.71 -2.29 11.58
C ILE A 91 18.06 -3.76 11.38
N THR A 92 18.49 -4.11 10.18
CA THR A 92 19.00 -5.45 9.85
C THR A 92 20.47 -5.31 9.49
N PRO A 93 21.42 -5.92 10.24
CA PRO A 93 22.82 -5.97 9.84
C PRO A 93 22.98 -6.70 8.50
N LEU A 94 23.71 -6.10 7.57
CA LEU A 94 23.91 -6.65 6.23
C LEU A 94 25.37 -7.00 5.94
N GLY A 95 26.31 -6.34 6.61
CA GLY A 95 27.73 -6.60 6.44
C GLY A 95 28.60 -5.52 7.04
N ALA A 96 29.88 -5.58 6.73
CA ALA A 96 30.86 -4.58 7.13
C ALA A 96 31.20 -3.63 5.97
N VAL A 97 31.56 -2.40 6.32
CA VAL A 97 32.08 -1.37 5.43
C VAL A 97 33.44 -0.90 5.94
N PRO A 98 34.37 -0.52 5.05
CA PRO A 98 35.67 0.03 5.45
C PRO A 98 35.52 1.30 6.29
N ILE A 99 36.33 1.42 7.34
CA ILE A 99 36.40 2.65 8.15
C ILE A 99 37.15 3.71 7.34
N THR A 100 36.42 4.71 6.89
CA THR A 100 36.90 5.76 5.98
C THR A 100 36.50 7.17 6.42
N ALA A 101 35.74 7.31 7.51
CA ALA A 101 35.31 8.61 8.02
C ALA A 101 36.50 9.53 8.28
N GLY A 102 36.40 10.77 7.81
CA GLY A 102 37.46 11.77 7.87
C GLY A 102 36.90 13.16 7.55
N PRO A 103 37.74 14.18 7.33
CA PRO A 103 37.28 15.55 7.08
C PRO A 103 36.33 15.70 5.88
N THR A 104 36.46 14.83 4.87
CA THR A 104 35.66 14.86 3.63
C THR A 104 34.72 13.68 3.48
N VAL A 105 34.82 12.66 4.33
CA VAL A 105 34.00 11.44 4.26
C VAL A 105 33.09 11.40 5.49
N PRO A 106 31.76 11.36 5.30
CA PRO A 106 30.83 11.43 6.41
C PRO A 106 30.91 10.19 7.30
N ILE A 107 30.66 10.39 8.59
CA ILE A 107 30.60 9.33 9.61
C ILE A 107 29.53 8.30 9.23
N VAL A 108 28.37 8.78 8.78
CA VAL A 108 27.24 7.97 8.35
C VAL A 108 26.86 8.33 6.94
N ASN A 109 26.71 7.34 6.07
CA ASN A 109 26.23 7.53 4.70
C ASN A 109 24.94 6.77 4.46
N ILE A 110 24.05 7.33 3.64
CA ILE A 110 22.83 6.65 3.16
C ILE A 110 23.10 6.13 1.74
N GLY A 111 22.84 4.85 1.51
CA GLY A 111 22.99 4.20 0.21
C GLY A 111 21.66 3.64 -0.31
N ASP A 112 21.50 3.65 -1.64
CA ASP A 112 20.45 2.94 -2.40
C ASP A 112 19.02 3.12 -1.86
N ALA A 113 18.63 4.36 -1.55
CA ALA A 113 17.27 4.64 -1.10
C ALA A 113 16.25 4.40 -2.22
N MET A 114 15.34 3.44 -2.02
CA MET A 114 14.30 3.06 -2.97
C MET A 114 12.91 3.34 -2.39
N LEU A 115 12.12 4.13 -3.12
CA LEU A 115 10.71 4.37 -2.82
C LEU A 115 9.85 3.25 -3.42
N ARG A 116 8.94 2.70 -2.62
CA ARG A 116 7.97 1.68 -3.04
C ARG A 116 6.60 1.97 -2.44
N ALA A 117 5.55 1.83 -3.25
CA ALA A 117 4.18 1.76 -2.75
C ALA A 117 3.85 0.31 -2.36
N VAL A 118 3.30 0.11 -1.16
CA VAL A 118 2.66 -1.15 -0.80
C VAL A 118 1.15 -0.95 -0.86
N PRO A 119 0.44 -1.59 -1.82
CA PRO A 119 -1.00 -1.38 -2.03
C PRO A 119 -1.79 -1.52 -0.73
N GLU A 120 -2.76 -0.63 -0.54
CA GLU A 120 -3.66 -0.58 0.62
C GLU A 120 -2.95 -0.40 1.98
N GLN A 121 -1.65 -0.09 1.95
CA GLN A 121 -0.84 0.12 3.14
C GLN A 121 -0.23 1.53 3.08
N ARG A 122 1.09 1.61 2.97
CA ARG A 122 1.86 2.85 3.04
C ARG A 122 2.94 2.85 1.98
N TRP A 123 3.34 4.05 1.59
CA TRP A 123 4.63 4.26 0.96
C TRP A 123 5.75 3.83 1.89
N GLN A 124 6.83 3.31 1.32
CA GLN A 124 7.98 2.82 2.06
C GLN A 124 9.25 3.27 1.35
N VAL A 125 10.23 3.73 2.14
CA VAL A 125 11.60 3.90 1.70
C VAL A 125 12.41 2.77 2.29
N VAL A 126 13.00 1.95 1.42
CA VAL A 126 14.01 0.97 1.81
C VAL A 126 15.35 1.58 1.52
N LEU A 127 16.25 1.63 2.51
CA LEU A 127 17.58 2.20 2.32
C LEU A 127 18.63 1.43 3.11
N TYR A 128 19.88 1.64 2.73
CA TYR A 128 21.04 1.21 3.49
C TYR A 128 21.67 2.39 4.22
N LEU A 129 22.25 2.07 5.37
CA LEU A 129 23.02 3.00 6.17
C LEU A 129 24.38 2.39 6.48
N ASP A 130 25.44 3.13 6.16
CA ASP A 130 26.82 2.73 6.38
C ASP A 130 27.39 3.58 7.51
N ASN A 131 27.90 2.94 8.57
CA ASN A 131 28.74 3.61 9.56
C ASN A 131 30.20 3.48 9.14
N ASN A 132 30.74 4.55 8.55
CA ASN A 132 32.11 4.60 8.04
C ASN A 132 33.15 4.90 9.14
N SER A 133 32.73 4.97 10.42
CA SER A 133 33.60 5.34 11.53
C SER A 133 34.03 4.14 12.38
N ALA A 134 35.09 4.35 13.16
CA ALA A 134 35.58 3.39 14.16
C ALA A 134 34.74 3.38 15.46
N ARG A 135 33.61 4.09 15.52
CA ARG A 135 32.79 4.24 16.73
C ARG A 135 31.38 3.73 16.49
N THR A 136 30.72 3.30 17.56
CA THR A 136 29.28 3.05 17.53
C THR A 136 28.54 4.38 17.51
N VAL A 137 27.52 4.49 16.66
CA VAL A 137 26.75 5.72 16.44
C VAL A 137 25.25 5.51 16.70
N VAL A 138 24.49 6.59 16.89
CA VAL A 138 23.03 6.56 17.11
C VAL A 138 22.39 7.56 16.14
N PRO A 139 22.23 7.18 14.87
CA PRO A 139 21.88 8.16 13.85
C PRO A 139 20.42 8.60 13.94
N MET A 140 20.19 9.85 13.62
CA MET A 140 18.86 10.42 13.38
C MET A 140 18.75 10.82 11.92
N LEU A 141 17.72 10.32 11.24
CA LEU A 141 17.43 10.68 9.85
C LEU A 141 16.19 11.55 9.76
N HIS A 142 16.12 12.34 8.70
CA HIS A 142 14.92 13.06 8.28
C HIS A 142 14.59 12.65 6.86
N CYS A 143 13.39 12.10 6.67
CA CYS A 143 12.84 11.75 5.37
C CYS A 143 11.68 12.68 5.03
N ARG A 144 11.68 13.21 3.81
CA ARG A 144 10.60 14.04 3.28
C ARG A 144 9.98 13.33 2.08
N PHE A 145 8.67 13.07 2.17
CA PHE A 145 7.85 12.53 1.11
C PHE A 145 7.21 13.69 0.36
N THR A 146 7.37 13.71 -0.97
CA THR A 146 6.83 14.77 -1.83
C THR A 146 6.00 14.19 -2.95
N ASN A 147 5.20 15.07 -3.55
CA ASN A 147 4.52 14.86 -4.81
C ASN A 147 4.65 16.15 -5.63
N ALA A 148 5.30 16.09 -6.79
CA ALA A 148 5.57 17.24 -7.65
C ALA A 148 6.25 18.40 -6.89
N GLY A 149 7.17 18.06 -5.99
CA GLY A 149 7.89 19.01 -5.13
C GLY A 149 7.10 19.53 -3.92
N LYS A 150 5.78 19.32 -3.86
CA LYS A 150 4.96 19.66 -2.70
C LYS A 150 5.17 18.64 -1.58
N PRO A 151 5.36 19.07 -0.32
CA PRO A 151 5.50 18.15 0.80
C PRO A 151 4.17 17.43 1.09
N VAL A 152 4.23 16.11 1.26
CA VAL A 152 3.10 15.23 1.61
C VAL A 152 3.21 14.77 3.06
N GLU A 153 4.39 14.32 3.49
CA GLU A 153 4.69 13.93 4.87
C GLU A 153 6.17 14.20 5.18
N GLU A 154 6.47 14.59 6.42
CA GLU A 154 7.83 14.61 6.95
C GLU A 154 7.97 13.59 8.08
N THR A 155 9.07 12.84 8.07
CA THR A 155 9.31 11.75 9.01
C THR A 155 10.71 11.89 9.61
N ARG A 156 10.78 11.95 10.94
CA ARG A 156 12.04 11.85 11.70
C ARG A 156 12.23 10.41 12.17
N VAL A 157 13.41 9.87 11.92
CA VAL A 157 13.72 8.46 12.15
C VAL A 157 14.83 8.36 13.16
N LEU A 158 14.53 7.73 14.29
CA LEU A 158 15.45 7.51 15.39
C LEU A 158 15.95 6.07 15.33
N LEU A 159 17.21 5.90 14.94
CA LEU A 159 17.78 4.56 14.77
C LEU A 159 18.33 4.02 16.09
N PRO A 160 18.32 2.68 16.27
CA PRO A 160 19.11 2.05 17.32
C PRO A 160 20.61 2.21 17.03
N ARG A 161 21.43 1.81 18.00
CA ARG A 161 22.90 1.84 17.88
C ARG A 161 23.37 1.06 16.65
N VAL A 162 24.24 1.68 15.85
CA VAL A 162 24.92 1.07 14.70
C VAL A 162 26.41 0.94 15.03
N GLY A 163 26.91 -0.30 15.04
CA GLY A 163 28.31 -0.60 15.35
C GLY A 163 29.30 0.03 14.38
N ALA A 164 30.56 0.13 14.79
CA ALA A 164 31.66 0.63 13.95
C ALA A 164 31.80 -0.20 12.67
N GLY A 165 31.97 0.46 11.52
CA GLY A 165 32.14 -0.22 10.24
C GLY A 165 30.93 -1.08 9.82
N LEU A 166 29.74 -0.88 10.37
CA LEU A 166 28.58 -1.72 10.09
C LEU A 166 27.70 -1.12 8.98
N ARG A 167 27.28 -1.96 8.03
CA ARG A 167 26.21 -1.66 7.06
C ARG A 167 24.91 -2.29 7.53
N VAL A 168 23.84 -1.51 7.53
CA VAL A 168 22.51 -1.94 7.95
C VAL A 168 21.46 -1.58 6.91
N GLY A 169 20.42 -2.41 6.79
CA GLY A 169 19.22 -2.11 6.01
C GLY A 169 18.05 -1.75 6.92
N LEU A 170 17.20 -0.86 6.45
CA LEU A 170 15.98 -0.46 7.16
C LEU A 170 14.87 -0.04 6.20
N THR A 171 13.65 -0.06 6.72
CA THR A 171 12.45 0.42 6.05
C THR A 171 11.84 1.56 6.85
N ILE A 172 11.56 2.67 6.18
CA ILE A 172 10.92 3.86 6.73
C ILE A 172 9.57 3.98 6.07
N TYR A 173 8.50 4.09 6.87
CA TYR A 173 7.15 4.20 6.34
C TYR A 173 6.83 5.67 6.06
N GLY A 174 6.16 5.93 4.95
CA GLY A 174 5.60 7.24 4.61
C GLY A 174 4.09 7.26 4.79
N PRO A 175 3.40 8.15 4.06
CA PRO A 175 1.95 8.27 4.13
C PRO A 175 1.27 6.99 3.63
N LYS A 176 -0.02 6.88 3.93
CA LYS A 176 -0.88 5.87 3.29
C LYS A 176 -0.87 6.04 1.77
N THR A 177 -1.09 4.96 1.04
CA THR A 177 -1.05 4.97 -0.44
C THR A 177 -2.26 5.66 -1.09
N ASP A 178 -3.22 6.15 -0.30
CA ASP A 178 -4.28 7.06 -0.74
C ASP A 178 -3.74 8.48 -1.01
N LEU A 179 -2.58 8.84 -0.45
CA LEU A 179 -1.79 9.99 -0.80
C LEU A 179 -0.68 9.55 -1.76
N PHE A 180 -0.63 10.14 -2.94
CA PHE A 180 0.43 9.89 -3.90
C PHE A 180 1.73 10.57 -3.47
N VAL A 181 2.83 9.86 -3.72
CA VAL A 181 4.20 10.32 -3.47
C VAL A 181 5.01 9.99 -4.72
N ASP A 182 5.70 10.98 -5.28
CA ASP A 182 6.58 10.78 -6.43
C ASP A 182 8.05 10.60 -6.02
N ARG A 183 8.41 11.12 -4.85
CA ARG A 183 9.79 11.16 -4.37
C ARG A 183 9.84 11.12 -2.85
N ALA A 184 10.83 10.43 -2.33
CA ALA A 184 11.22 10.51 -0.94
C ALA A 184 12.72 10.83 -0.84
N THR A 185 13.07 11.83 -0.03
CA THR A 185 14.47 12.21 0.21
C THR A 185 14.79 12.05 1.68
N CYS A 186 15.77 11.20 1.99
CA CYS A 186 16.25 10.97 3.35
C CYS A 186 17.65 11.55 3.52
N ARG A 187 17.90 12.21 4.65
CA ARG A 187 19.21 12.76 5.02
C ARG A 187 19.53 12.45 6.47
N VAL A 188 20.81 12.37 6.80
CA VAL A 188 21.29 12.28 8.18
C VAL A 188 21.15 13.67 8.83
N GLU A 189 20.35 13.79 9.89
CA GLU A 189 20.28 15.01 10.72
C GLU A 189 21.36 15.01 11.80
N SER A 190 21.62 13.84 12.41
CA SER A 190 22.69 13.63 13.38
C SER A 190 23.32 12.27 13.12
N PRO A 191 24.64 12.18 12.95
CA PRO A 191 25.33 10.90 12.84
C PRO A 191 25.37 10.16 14.19
#